data_AF-A0A1B3BA72-F1
#
_entry.id   AF-A0A1B3BA72-F1
#
_cell.length_a   1.000
_cell.length_b   1.000
_cell.length_c   1.000
_cell.angle_alpha   90.00
_cell.angle_beta   90.00
_cell.angle_gamma   90.00
#
_symmetry.space_group_name_H-M   'P 1'
#
loop_
_entity.id
_entity.type
_entity.pdbx_description
1 polymer ?
#
loop_
_entity_poly.entity_id
_entity_poly.type
_entity_poly.pdbx_seq_one_letter_code
_entity_poly.pdbx_strand_id
1 'polypeptide(L)'
;MQLGIHTSYYSKTMFNKHLNKILFTLATIYIFSMGIWPLLASKGSWDYTLGVWHHWQGFNVGVLALLTSLMAFKITRYREDVQRKRDFIAESSLLPHVLSDLCEYLDDSAELLIEAYQKVREYGRANCNEPLEHQVPELDEVYKEVFRDCIRFAEPDVAKYLADIIVRLQVHHSRMVHLSDEFRPDRRMVNRAENIESYISCLIDIRALVNHIFEFARGEERFYFESISDEMKRNARSNLGISDEF
;
A
#
# COMPACT_ATOMS: atom_id res chain seq x y z
N MET A 1 -5.66 14.25 -5.19
CA MET A 1 -5.75 13.64 -3.83
C MET A 1 -4.41 12.99 -3.45
N GLN A 2 -3.32 13.78 -3.41
CA GLN A 2 -1.94 13.31 -3.13
C GLN A 2 -1.28 14.05 -1.94
N LEU A 3 -1.91 15.10 -1.40
CA LEU A 3 -1.33 15.95 -0.33
C LEU A 3 -1.54 15.43 1.10
N GLY A 4 -2.40 14.42 1.31
CA GLY A 4 -2.79 13.95 2.66
C GLY A 4 -1.91 12.86 3.29
N ILE A 5 -1.08 12.17 2.50
CA ILE A 5 -0.35 10.97 2.97
C ILE A 5 1.09 11.33 3.36
N HIS A 6 1.74 12.20 2.56
CA HIS A 6 3.05 12.74 2.90
C HIS A 6 3.04 13.48 4.24
N THR A 7 1.94 14.16 4.57
CA THR A 7 1.75 14.88 5.84
C THR A 7 1.60 13.96 7.05
N SER A 8 1.03 12.75 6.91
CA SER A 8 0.82 11.83 8.06
C SER A 8 2.12 11.16 8.50
N TYR A 9 2.95 10.70 7.55
CA TYR A 9 4.26 10.12 7.85
C TYR A 9 5.29 11.19 8.26
N TYR A 10 5.28 12.37 7.61
CA TYR A 10 6.10 13.52 8.05
C TYR A 10 5.68 14.04 9.42
N SER A 11 4.38 14.08 9.73
CA SER A 11 3.91 14.56 11.03
C SER A 11 4.38 13.65 12.17
N LYS A 12 4.33 12.33 11.99
CA LYS A 12 4.83 11.37 13.00
C LYS A 12 6.35 11.49 13.24
N THR A 13 7.14 11.62 12.17
CA THR A 13 8.60 11.76 12.29
C THR A 13 9.01 13.12 12.86
N MET A 14 8.33 14.19 12.47
CA MET A 14 8.53 15.54 13.02
C MET A 14 8.10 15.63 14.49
N PHE A 15 6.94 15.06 14.85
CA PHE A 15 6.47 15.03 16.24
C PHE A 15 7.46 14.31 17.16
N ASN A 16 7.95 13.14 16.77
CA ASN A 16 8.98 12.43 17.53
C ASN A 16 10.29 13.23 17.63
N LYS A 17 10.70 13.93 16.56
CA LYS A 17 11.89 14.78 16.56
C LYS A 17 11.75 15.99 17.49
N HIS A 18 10.61 16.67 17.47
CA HIS A 18 10.32 17.79 18.36
C HIS A 18 10.17 17.35 19.82
N LEU A 19 9.47 16.25 20.06
CA LEU A 19 9.32 15.67 21.40
C LEU A 19 10.67 15.27 22.00
N ASN A 20 11.51 14.56 21.23
CA ASN A 20 12.86 14.20 21.68
C ASN A 20 13.72 15.45 21.96
N LYS A 21 13.59 16.52 21.14
CA LYS A 21 14.31 17.78 21.36
C LYS A 21 13.88 18.46 22.66
N ILE A 22 12.57 18.56 22.91
CA ILE A 22 12.02 19.14 24.15
C ILE A 22 12.48 18.32 25.36
N LEU A 23 12.37 17.00 25.29
CA LEU A 23 12.80 16.11 26.37
C LEU A 23 14.30 16.24 26.66
N PHE A 24 15.13 16.36 25.62
CA PHE A 24 16.57 16.58 25.78
C PHE A 24 16.88 17.92 26.45
N THR A 25 16.19 19.00 26.05
CA THR A 25 16.33 20.31 26.69
C THR A 25 15.90 20.26 28.16
N LEU A 26 14.76 19.65 28.47
CA LEU A 26 14.27 19.51 29.84
C LEU A 26 15.20 18.64 30.69
N ALA A 27 15.71 17.53 30.15
CA ALA A 27 16.68 16.67 30.83
C ALA A 27 17.98 17.43 31.12
N THR A 28 18.45 18.26 30.19
CA THR A 28 19.65 19.09 30.37
C THR A 28 19.45 20.11 31.49
N ILE A 29 18.32 20.82 31.49
CA ILE A 29 17.96 21.77 32.56
C ILE A 29 17.85 21.06 33.91
N TYR A 30 17.23 19.88 33.94
CA TYR A 30 17.09 19.05 35.14
C TYR A 30 18.45 18.64 35.72
N ILE A 31 19.34 18.08 34.90
CA ILE A 31 20.69 17.66 35.32
C ILE A 31 21.51 18.86 35.81
N PHE A 32 21.40 20.00 35.13
CA PHE A 32 22.08 21.23 35.56
C PHE A 32 21.55 21.73 36.91
N SER A 33 20.23 21.78 37.08
CA SER A 33 19.57 22.32 38.28
C SER A 33 19.72 21.42 39.51
N MET A 34 19.61 20.10 39.35
CA MET A 34 19.66 19.14 40.47
C MET A 34 21.06 18.60 40.75
N GLY A 35 21.95 18.57 39.77
CA GLY A 35 23.31 18.05 39.94
C GLY A 35 24.36 19.15 39.99
N ILE A 36 24.52 19.87 38.87
CA ILE A 36 25.66 20.77 38.66
C ILE A 36 25.58 22.00 39.57
N TRP A 37 24.43 22.66 39.65
CA TRP A 37 24.27 23.89 40.42
C TRP A 37 24.43 23.69 41.94
N PRO A 38 23.79 22.69 42.59
CA PRO A 38 23.95 22.47 44.02
C PRO A 38 25.40 22.10 44.41
N LEU A 39 26.10 21.36 43.55
CA LEU A 39 27.51 21.01 43.75
C LEU A 39 28.42 22.25 43.70
N LEU A 40 28.18 23.17 42.76
CA LEU A 40 28.94 24.42 42.65
C LEU A 40 28.63 25.38 43.80
N ALA A 41 27.34 25.56 44.14
CA ALA A 41 26.90 26.46 45.19
C ALA A 41 27.40 26.04 46.59
N SER A 42 27.58 24.73 46.81
CA SER A 42 28.01 24.16 48.08
C SER A 42 29.52 23.89 48.18
N LYS A 43 30.32 24.29 47.18
CA LYS A 43 31.75 23.97 47.06
C LYS A 43 32.03 22.46 47.18
N GLY A 44 31.13 21.63 46.67
CA GLY A 44 31.24 20.16 46.70
C GLY A 44 30.69 19.49 47.97
N SER A 45 29.95 20.19 48.84
CA SER A 45 29.31 19.55 49.99
C SER A 45 28.12 18.67 49.56
N TRP A 46 28.23 17.39 49.88
CA TRP A 46 27.22 16.39 49.54
C TRP A 46 25.92 16.58 50.34
N ASP A 47 26.02 17.02 51.60
CA ASP A 47 24.86 17.22 52.48
C ASP A 47 23.90 18.28 51.94
N TYR A 48 24.45 19.35 51.37
CA TYR A 48 23.63 20.39 50.73
C TYR A 48 22.90 19.85 49.49
N THR A 49 23.60 19.06 48.67
CA THR A 49 23.03 18.47 47.44
C THR A 49 21.90 17.49 47.78
N LEU A 50 22.11 16.63 48.78
CA LEU A 50 21.06 15.75 49.31
C LEU A 50 19.88 16.54 49.87
N GLY A 51 20.13 17.64 50.58
CA GLY A 51 19.09 18.54 51.09
C GLY A 51 18.20 19.11 49.98
N VAL A 52 18.80 19.55 48.87
CA VAL A 52 18.05 19.99 47.68
C VAL A 52 17.21 18.85 47.10
N TRP A 53 17.77 17.64 47.00
CA TRP A 53 17.02 16.49 46.47
C TRP A 53 15.85 16.07 47.35
N HIS A 54 16.02 16.09 48.68
CA HIS A 54 14.95 15.81 49.63
C HIS A 54 13.86 16.87 49.57
N HIS A 55 14.23 18.15 49.46
CA HIS A 55 13.26 19.24 49.36
C HIS A 55 12.43 19.14 48.07
N TRP A 56 13.06 18.76 46.96
CA TRP A 56 12.41 18.60 45.66
C TRP A 56 12.02 17.15 45.34
N GLN A 57 11.87 16.29 46.35
CA GLN A 57 11.62 14.86 46.18
C GLN A 57 10.40 14.57 45.29
N GLY A 58 9.28 15.27 45.49
CA GLY A 58 8.08 15.10 44.68
C GLY A 58 8.30 15.41 43.20
N PHE A 59 9.11 16.43 42.89
CA PHE A 59 9.47 16.78 41.52
C PHE A 59 10.38 15.71 40.89
N ASN A 60 11.39 15.23 41.62
CA ASN A 60 12.28 14.16 41.15
C ASN A 60 11.51 12.86 40.85
N VAL A 61 10.57 12.49 41.73
CA VAL A 61 9.66 11.36 41.50
C VAL A 61 8.81 11.58 40.25
N GLY A 62 8.29 12.79 40.03
CA GLY A 62 7.55 13.14 38.82
C GLY A 62 8.37 13.00 37.54
N VAL A 63 9.63 13.45 37.55
CA VAL A 63 10.55 13.30 36.39
C VAL A 63 10.84 11.84 36.10
N LEU A 64 11.10 11.01 37.13
CA LEU A 64 11.32 9.57 36.97
C LEU A 64 10.08 8.85 36.43
N ALA A 65 8.90 9.21 36.93
CA ALA A 65 7.63 8.67 36.44
C ALA A 65 7.41 9.02 34.96
N LEU A 66 7.70 10.27 34.56
CA LEU A 66 7.63 10.71 33.18
C LEU A 66 8.60 9.92 32.28
N LEU A 67 9.86 9.76 32.70
CA LEU A 67 10.87 8.98 31.95
C LEU A 67 10.43 7.52 31.77
N THR A 68 9.88 6.92 32.83
CA THR A 68 9.39 5.53 32.79
C THR A 68 8.21 5.39 31.83
N SER A 69 7.25 6.32 31.87
CA SER A 69 6.11 6.34 30.94
C SER A 69 6.56 6.48 29.49
N LEU A 70 7.53 7.36 29.20
CA LEU A 70 8.09 7.52 27.86
C LEU A 70 8.83 6.26 27.38
N MET A 71 9.56 5.60 28.28
CA MET A 71 10.24 4.34 27.96
C MET A 71 9.21 3.22 27.67
N ALA A 72 8.19 3.08 28.52
CA ALA A 72 7.10 2.12 28.33
C ALA A 72 6.35 2.36 27.01
N PHE A 73 6.06 3.63 26.68
CA PHE A 73 5.45 4.01 25.41
C PHE A 73 6.33 3.63 24.21
N LYS A 74 7.64 3.94 24.27
CA LYS A 74 8.59 3.57 23.21
C LYS A 74 8.70 2.06 23.03
N ILE A 75 8.74 1.29 24.13
CA ILE A 75 8.77 -0.18 24.08
C ILE A 75 7.48 -0.72 23.45
N THR A 76 6.33 -0.18 23.83
CA THR A 76 5.03 -0.60 23.29
C THR A 76 4.97 -0.35 21.79
N ARG A 77 5.32 0.86 21.35
CA ARG A 77 5.40 1.22 19.92
C ARG A 77 6.35 0.32 19.14
N TYR A 78 7.53 0.06 19.69
CA TYR A 78 8.51 -0.81 19.05
C TYR A 78 7.97 -2.23 18.88
N ARG A 79 7.30 -2.78 19.90
CA ARG A 79 6.68 -4.11 19.83
C ARG A 79 5.55 -4.16 18.80
N GLU A 80 4.69 -3.15 18.75
CA GLU A 80 3.62 -3.04 17.74
C GLU A 80 4.20 -3.03 16.33
N ASP A 81 5.26 -2.26 16.07
CA ASP A 81 5.90 -2.19 14.76
C ASP A 81 6.58 -3.50 14.36
N VAL A 82 7.26 -4.17 15.30
CA VAL A 82 7.87 -5.49 15.06
C VAL A 82 6.79 -6.54 14.79
N GLN A 83 5.71 -6.55 15.58
CA GLN A 83 4.60 -7.48 15.39
C GLN A 83 3.93 -7.26 14.03
N ARG A 84 3.58 -6.01 13.69
CA ARG A 84 3.02 -5.65 12.39
C ARG A 84 3.89 -6.14 11.22
N LYS A 85 5.22 -5.98 11.31
CA LYS A 85 6.14 -6.45 10.27
C LYS A 85 6.15 -7.98 10.15
N ARG A 86 6.10 -8.70 11.27
CA ARG A 86 6.04 -10.17 11.26
C ARG A 86 4.73 -10.67 10.67
N ASP A 87 3.61 -10.05 11.05
CA ASP A 87 2.30 -10.38 10.52
C ASP A 87 2.26 -10.10 9.01
N PHE A 88 2.77 -8.94 8.58
CA PHE A 88 2.89 -8.63 7.15
C PHE A 88 3.70 -9.67 6.37
N ILE A 89 4.86 -10.09 6.87
CA ILE A 89 5.70 -11.12 6.21
C ILE A 89 4.96 -12.45 6.10
N ALA A 90 4.21 -12.83 7.14
CA ALA A 90 3.43 -14.06 7.12
C ALA A 90 2.35 -14.02 6.04
N GLU A 91 1.56 -12.93 5.99
CA GLU A 91 0.49 -12.78 5.01
C GLU A 91 1.02 -12.59 3.58
N SER A 92 2.12 -11.85 3.42
CA SER A 92 2.71 -11.59 2.09
C SER A 92 3.34 -12.83 1.46
N SER A 93 3.56 -13.90 2.22
CA SER A 93 4.12 -15.16 1.68
C SER A 93 3.24 -15.81 0.61
N LEU A 94 1.93 -15.54 0.63
CA LEU A 94 0.96 -16.03 -0.34
C LEU A 94 0.81 -15.10 -1.55
N LEU A 95 1.34 -13.88 -1.46
CA LEU A 95 1.15 -12.85 -2.47
C LEU A 95 1.70 -13.25 -3.85
N PRO A 96 2.89 -13.86 -4.00
CA PRO A 96 3.38 -14.28 -5.31
C PRO A 96 2.47 -15.27 -6.03
N HIS A 97 1.88 -16.22 -5.29
CA HIS A 97 0.95 -17.19 -5.87
C HIS A 97 -0.32 -16.51 -6.37
N VAL A 98 -0.93 -15.66 -5.54
CA VAL A 98 -2.13 -14.91 -5.93
C VAL A 98 -1.87 -13.98 -7.12
N LEU A 99 -0.69 -13.35 -7.18
CA LEU A 99 -0.32 -12.51 -8.31
C LEU A 99 -0.18 -13.35 -9.60
N SER A 100 0.28 -14.60 -9.51
CA SER A 100 0.31 -15.52 -10.65
C SER A 100 -1.09 -15.88 -11.11
N ASP A 101 -2.02 -16.19 -10.20
CA ASP A 101 -3.41 -16.48 -10.55
C ASP A 101 -4.09 -15.26 -11.20
N LEU A 102 -3.79 -14.06 -10.71
CA LEU A 102 -4.23 -12.82 -11.33
C LEU A 102 -3.63 -12.62 -12.72
N CYS A 103 -2.38 -13.03 -12.95
CA CYS A 103 -1.79 -13.00 -14.28
C CYS A 103 -2.56 -13.89 -15.26
N GLU A 104 -2.87 -15.12 -14.86
CA GLU A 104 -3.66 -16.06 -15.67
C GLU A 104 -5.04 -15.48 -16.02
N TYR A 105 -5.76 -14.95 -15.02
CA TYR A 105 -7.03 -14.26 -15.24
C TYR A 105 -6.93 -13.08 -16.24
N LEU A 106 -5.85 -12.30 -16.17
CA LEU A 106 -5.63 -11.16 -17.07
C LEU A 106 -5.27 -11.60 -18.49
N ASP A 107 -4.58 -12.74 -18.63
CA ASP A 107 -4.23 -13.33 -19.91
C ASP A 107 -5.52 -13.84 -20.61
N ASP A 108 -6.37 -14.58 -19.89
CA ASP A 108 -7.69 -15.01 -20.41
C ASP A 108 -8.61 -13.82 -20.74
N SER A 109 -8.54 -12.75 -19.94
CA SER A 109 -9.29 -11.51 -20.19
C SER A 109 -8.81 -10.80 -21.46
N ALA A 110 -7.51 -10.91 -21.80
CA ALA A 110 -6.96 -10.35 -23.02
C ALA A 110 -7.52 -11.06 -24.25
N GLU A 111 -7.57 -12.40 -24.24
CA GLU A 111 -8.10 -13.20 -25.35
C GLU A 111 -9.55 -12.80 -25.67
N LEU A 112 -10.39 -12.70 -24.63
CA LEU A 112 -11.79 -12.27 -24.77
C LEU A 112 -11.92 -10.85 -25.33
N LEU A 113 -11.10 -9.89 -24.85
CA LEU A 113 -11.13 -8.51 -25.35
C LEU A 113 -10.63 -8.39 -26.79
N ILE A 114 -9.60 -9.13 -27.16
CA ILE A 114 -9.06 -9.18 -28.52
C ILE A 114 -10.12 -9.72 -29.48
N GLU A 115 -10.79 -10.83 -29.11
CA GLU A 115 -11.88 -11.40 -29.90
C GLU A 115 -13.03 -10.40 -30.08
N ALA A 116 -13.48 -9.78 -28.99
CA ALA A 116 -14.55 -8.78 -29.02
C ALA A 116 -14.19 -7.58 -29.92
N TYR A 117 -12.93 -7.11 -29.85
CA TYR A 117 -12.44 -6.02 -30.69
C TYR A 117 -12.46 -6.40 -32.18
N GLN A 118 -11.93 -7.59 -32.52
CA GLN A 118 -11.88 -8.09 -33.88
C GLN A 118 -13.29 -8.21 -34.48
N LYS A 119 -14.25 -8.80 -33.74
CA LYS A 119 -15.65 -8.90 -34.19
C LYS A 119 -16.28 -7.54 -34.47
N VAL A 120 -16.07 -6.55 -33.60
CA VAL A 120 -16.61 -5.19 -33.82
C VAL A 120 -15.98 -4.52 -35.04
N ARG A 121 -14.69 -4.77 -35.29
CA ARG A 121 -13.96 -4.22 -36.45
C ARG A 121 -14.38 -4.87 -37.77
N GLU A 122 -14.58 -6.18 -37.79
CA GLU A 122 -14.91 -6.96 -39.00
C GLU A 122 -16.38 -6.80 -39.43
N TYR A 123 -17.32 -6.97 -38.49
CA TYR A 123 -18.76 -6.95 -38.80
C TYR A 123 -19.38 -5.55 -38.73
N GLY A 124 -18.62 -4.57 -38.24
CA GLY A 124 -19.08 -3.22 -38.00
C GLY A 124 -20.23 -3.13 -37.00
N ARG A 125 -20.78 -1.93 -36.84
CA ARG A 125 -21.77 -1.58 -35.80
C ARG A 125 -23.11 -2.34 -35.88
N ALA A 126 -23.39 -3.05 -36.97
CA ALA A 126 -24.75 -3.51 -37.31
C ALA A 126 -25.01 -5.01 -37.08
N ASN A 127 -23.98 -5.84 -36.88
CA ASN A 127 -24.12 -7.31 -36.92
C ASN A 127 -23.31 -8.08 -35.85
N CYS A 128 -23.09 -7.50 -34.67
CA CYS A 128 -22.36 -8.16 -33.57
C CYS A 128 -23.24 -9.10 -32.70
N ASN A 129 -24.23 -9.79 -33.28
CA ASN A 129 -25.14 -10.65 -32.51
C ASN A 129 -24.61 -12.09 -32.34
N GLU A 130 -23.38 -12.34 -32.78
CA GLU A 130 -22.71 -13.62 -32.57
C GLU A 130 -22.05 -13.64 -31.20
N PRO A 131 -22.32 -14.66 -30.38
CA PRO A 131 -21.72 -14.79 -29.06
C PRO A 131 -20.20 -14.88 -29.18
N LEU A 132 -19.51 -14.42 -28.13
CA LEU A 132 -18.07 -14.59 -28.01
C LEU A 132 -17.74 -16.09 -27.83
N GLU A 133 -16.64 -16.53 -28.42
CA GLU A 133 -16.13 -17.89 -28.29
C GLU A 133 -15.46 -18.07 -26.92
N HIS A 134 -14.66 -17.07 -26.51
CA HIS A 134 -14.08 -17.03 -25.17
C HIS A 134 -15.15 -16.70 -24.14
N GLN A 135 -15.12 -17.40 -23.02
CA GLN A 135 -15.99 -17.13 -21.89
C GLN A 135 -15.39 -16.05 -21.01
N VAL A 136 -16.22 -15.39 -20.20
CA VAL A 136 -15.73 -14.48 -19.17
C VAL A 136 -14.88 -15.29 -18.20
N PRO A 137 -13.60 -14.94 -18.00
CA PRO A 137 -12.75 -15.67 -17.06
C PRO A 137 -13.30 -15.52 -15.64
N GLU A 138 -13.23 -16.61 -14.88
CA GLU A 138 -13.64 -16.61 -13.48
C GLU A 138 -12.58 -15.87 -12.65
N LEU A 139 -13.01 -14.84 -11.93
CA LEU A 139 -12.15 -14.17 -10.96
C LEU A 139 -12.38 -14.83 -9.60
N ASP A 140 -11.44 -15.66 -9.16
CA ASP A 140 -11.50 -16.25 -7.82
C ASP A 140 -11.55 -15.14 -6.75
N GLU A 141 -12.22 -15.36 -5.64
CA GLU A 141 -12.32 -14.43 -4.53
C GLU A 141 -11.13 -14.52 -3.55
N VAL A 142 -10.30 -15.57 -3.66
CA VAL A 142 -9.13 -15.81 -2.80
C VAL A 142 -8.17 -14.62 -2.76
N TYR A 143 -7.96 -13.91 -3.88
CA TYR A 143 -7.06 -12.75 -3.90
C TYR A 143 -7.52 -11.64 -2.95
N LYS A 144 -8.84 -11.49 -2.72
CA LYS A 144 -9.38 -10.44 -1.85
C LYS A 144 -9.00 -10.69 -0.41
N GLU A 145 -8.97 -11.94 0.03
CA GLU A 145 -8.57 -12.30 1.38
C GLU A 145 -7.08 -12.03 1.60
N VAL A 146 -6.24 -12.54 0.69
CA VAL A 146 -4.78 -12.34 0.78
C VAL A 146 -4.41 -10.86 0.71
N PHE A 147 -5.02 -10.10 -0.21
CA PHE A 147 -4.74 -8.66 -0.30
C PHE A 147 -5.26 -7.91 0.92
N ARG A 148 -6.46 -8.24 1.45
CA ARG A 148 -7.01 -7.63 2.67
C ARG A 148 -6.06 -7.83 3.85
N ASP A 149 -5.55 -9.04 4.02
CA ASP A 149 -4.70 -9.39 5.14
C ASP A 149 -3.31 -8.75 5.00
N CYS A 150 -2.77 -8.67 3.78
CA CYS A 150 -1.58 -7.86 3.49
C CYS A 150 -1.80 -6.36 3.79
N ILE A 151 -2.90 -5.76 3.31
CA ILE A 151 -3.24 -4.34 3.50
C ILE A 151 -3.34 -3.98 4.98
N ARG A 152 -3.86 -4.89 5.81
CA ARG A 152 -4.02 -4.68 7.25
C ARG A 152 -2.70 -4.38 7.97
N PHE A 153 -1.62 -5.01 7.54
CA PHE A 153 -0.30 -4.91 8.20
C PHE A 153 0.73 -4.11 7.40
N ALA A 154 0.45 -3.85 6.11
CA ALA A 154 1.32 -3.13 5.20
C ALA A 154 1.63 -1.69 5.64
N GLU A 155 2.74 -1.15 5.12
CA GLU A 155 2.98 0.29 5.16
C GLU A 155 1.98 1.02 4.25
N PRO A 156 1.67 2.31 4.53
CA PRO A 156 0.59 3.02 3.83
C PRO A 156 0.69 3.01 2.30
N ASP A 157 1.91 3.06 1.75
CA ASP A 157 2.11 3.09 0.30
C ASP A 157 1.81 1.75 -0.35
N VAL A 158 2.27 0.64 0.26
CA VAL A 158 1.96 -0.73 -0.18
C VAL A 158 0.46 -1.01 -0.02
N ALA A 159 -0.12 -0.65 1.14
CA ALA A 159 -1.54 -0.83 1.41
C ALA A 159 -2.43 -0.13 0.36
N LYS A 160 -2.08 1.11 0.02
CA LYS A 160 -2.79 1.88 -1.01
C LYS A 160 -2.64 1.25 -2.39
N TYR A 161 -1.45 0.73 -2.72
CA TYR A 161 -1.19 0.10 -4.00
C TYR A 161 -2.01 -1.17 -4.20
N LEU A 162 -1.99 -2.07 -3.21
CA LEU A 162 -2.80 -3.29 -3.22
C LEU A 162 -4.29 -2.96 -3.31
N ALA A 163 -4.76 -1.94 -2.59
CA ALA A 163 -6.14 -1.47 -2.70
C ALA A 163 -6.50 -0.93 -4.10
N ASP A 164 -5.58 -0.21 -4.76
CA ASP A 164 -5.80 0.27 -6.13
C ASP A 164 -5.95 -0.88 -7.13
N ILE A 165 -5.14 -1.94 -6.98
CA ILE A 165 -5.27 -3.17 -7.78
C ILE A 165 -6.65 -3.80 -7.58
N ILE A 166 -7.12 -3.98 -6.34
CA ILE A 166 -8.45 -4.55 -6.07
C ILE A 166 -9.54 -3.75 -6.77
N VAL A 167 -9.53 -2.42 -6.62
CA VAL A 167 -10.55 -1.55 -7.20
C VAL A 167 -10.56 -1.67 -8.73
N ARG A 168 -9.39 -1.65 -9.36
CA ARG A 168 -9.28 -1.76 -10.82
C ARG A 168 -9.70 -3.14 -11.32
N LEU A 169 -9.33 -4.23 -10.63
CA LEU A 169 -9.76 -5.59 -10.95
C LEU A 169 -11.28 -5.73 -10.88
N GLN A 170 -11.92 -5.22 -9.83
CA GLN A 170 -13.38 -5.27 -9.70
C GLN A 170 -14.10 -4.52 -10.82
N VAL A 171 -13.61 -3.33 -11.18
CA VAL A 171 -14.15 -2.55 -12.29
C VAL A 171 -13.94 -3.28 -13.62
N HIS A 172 -12.76 -3.85 -13.84
CA HIS A 172 -12.43 -4.60 -15.05
C HIS A 172 -13.31 -5.86 -15.17
N HIS A 173 -13.42 -6.68 -14.13
CA HIS A 173 -14.27 -7.88 -14.13
C HIS A 173 -15.74 -7.54 -14.42
N SER A 174 -16.29 -6.50 -13.77
CA SER A 174 -17.64 -6.02 -14.07
C SER A 174 -17.83 -5.62 -15.53
N ARG A 175 -16.79 -5.06 -16.17
CA ARG A 175 -16.82 -4.71 -17.60
C ARG A 175 -16.74 -5.94 -18.50
N MET A 176 -15.97 -6.95 -18.13
CA MET A 176 -15.89 -8.22 -18.87
C MET A 176 -17.23 -8.94 -18.89
N VAL A 177 -17.90 -9.03 -17.73
CA VAL A 177 -19.25 -9.60 -17.62
C VAL A 177 -20.23 -8.82 -18.50
N HIS A 178 -20.22 -7.49 -18.40
CA HIS A 178 -21.10 -6.64 -19.20
C HIS A 178 -20.85 -6.78 -20.71
N LEU A 179 -19.58 -6.81 -21.11
CA LEU A 179 -19.18 -6.99 -22.52
C LEU A 179 -19.72 -8.30 -23.06
N SER A 180 -19.50 -9.43 -22.36
CA SER A 180 -20.01 -10.72 -22.79
C SER A 180 -21.54 -10.75 -22.90
N ASP A 181 -22.24 -10.06 -22.00
CA ASP A 181 -23.69 -9.92 -22.07
C ASP A 181 -24.16 -9.11 -23.30
N GLU A 182 -23.38 -8.11 -23.75
CA GLU A 182 -23.68 -7.30 -24.93
C GLU A 182 -23.59 -8.07 -26.25
N PHE A 183 -22.75 -9.12 -26.33
CA PHE A 183 -22.61 -9.98 -27.51
C PHE A 183 -23.64 -11.13 -27.57
N ARG A 184 -24.62 -11.17 -26.65
CA ARG A 184 -25.65 -12.20 -26.68
C ARG A 184 -26.63 -11.99 -27.85
N PRO A 185 -27.09 -13.07 -28.53
CA PRO A 185 -27.98 -12.95 -29.69
C PRO A 185 -29.31 -12.24 -29.44
N ASP A 186 -29.78 -12.22 -28.19
CA ASP A 186 -31.02 -11.59 -27.76
C ASP A 186 -30.90 -10.09 -27.47
N ARG A 187 -29.67 -9.55 -27.41
CA ARG A 187 -29.39 -8.14 -27.17
C ARG A 187 -29.18 -7.40 -28.49
N ARG A 188 -29.68 -6.16 -28.56
CA ARG A 188 -29.52 -5.26 -29.72
C ARG A 188 -28.65 -4.04 -29.37
N MET A 189 -27.58 -4.26 -28.61
CA MET A 189 -26.65 -3.19 -28.27
C MET A 189 -25.57 -3.05 -29.34
N VAL A 190 -25.21 -1.80 -29.64
CA VAL A 190 -24.14 -1.49 -30.60
C VAL A 190 -22.85 -1.37 -29.81
N ASN A 191 -22.00 -2.39 -29.90
CA ASN A 191 -20.65 -2.32 -29.35
C ASN A 191 -19.77 -1.42 -30.21
N ARG A 192 -18.98 -0.59 -29.52
CA ARG A 192 -18.09 0.40 -30.11
C ARG A 192 -16.66 0.00 -29.84
N ALA A 193 -15.82 0.04 -30.87
CA ALA A 193 -14.39 -0.30 -30.77
C ALA A 193 -13.71 0.55 -29.70
N GLU A 194 -14.10 1.82 -29.58
CA GLU A 194 -13.55 2.77 -28.62
C GLU A 194 -13.81 2.35 -27.14
N ASN A 195 -14.92 1.64 -26.88
CA ASN A 195 -15.19 1.13 -25.53
C ASN A 195 -14.28 -0.05 -25.20
N ILE A 196 -14.05 -0.95 -26.17
CA ILE A 196 -13.21 -2.13 -26.01
C ILE A 196 -11.75 -1.70 -25.87
N GLU A 197 -11.29 -0.71 -26.63
CA GLU A 197 -9.96 -0.09 -26.48
C GLU A 197 -9.76 0.47 -25.06
N SER A 198 -10.79 1.12 -24.49
CA SER A 198 -10.74 1.58 -23.09
C SER A 198 -10.59 0.42 -22.11
N TYR A 199 -11.23 -0.73 -22.38
CA TYR A 199 -11.12 -1.92 -21.53
C TYR A 199 -9.75 -2.58 -21.64
N ILE A 200 -9.20 -2.65 -22.86
CA ILE A 200 -7.83 -3.10 -23.13
C ILE A 200 -6.82 -2.20 -22.40
N SER A 201 -6.98 -0.88 -22.50
CA SER A 201 -6.12 0.08 -21.79
C SER A 201 -6.14 -0.13 -20.27
N CYS A 202 -7.32 -0.40 -19.71
CA CYS A 202 -7.48 -0.73 -18.29
C CYS A 202 -6.82 -2.07 -17.93
N LEU A 203 -6.94 -3.09 -18.78
CA LEU A 203 -6.30 -4.39 -18.60
C LEU A 203 -4.77 -4.25 -18.55
N ILE A 204 -4.20 -3.48 -19.47
CA ILE A 204 -2.75 -3.18 -19.52
C ILE A 204 -2.30 -2.48 -18.23
N ASP A 205 -3.06 -1.49 -17.76
CA ASP A 205 -2.77 -0.81 -16.51
C ASP A 205 -2.76 -1.78 -15.32
N ILE A 206 -3.71 -2.71 -15.25
CA ILE A 206 -3.78 -3.71 -14.16
C ILE A 206 -2.60 -4.67 -14.25
N ARG A 207 -2.30 -5.22 -15.44
CA ARG A 207 -1.14 -6.12 -15.62
C ARG A 207 0.17 -5.43 -15.28
N ALA A 208 0.33 -4.15 -15.63
CA ALA A 208 1.48 -3.35 -15.24
C ALA A 208 1.61 -3.23 -13.71
N LEU A 209 0.50 -3.02 -13.00
CA LEU A 209 0.51 -2.95 -11.54
C LEU A 209 0.83 -4.30 -10.89
N VAL A 210 0.24 -5.38 -11.39
CA VAL A 210 0.48 -6.76 -10.92
C VAL A 210 1.96 -7.14 -11.13
N ASN A 211 2.50 -6.88 -12.32
CA ASN A 211 3.89 -7.16 -12.66
C ASN A 211 4.87 -6.42 -11.71
N HIS A 212 4.61 -5.14 -11.43
CA HIS A 212 5.50 -4.31 -10.62
C HIS A 212 5.60 -4.75 -9.15
N ILE A 213 4.54 -5.32 -8.59
CA ILE A 213 4.55 -5.75 -7.19
C ILE A 213 5.16 -7.14 -6.97
N PHE A 214 5.43 -7.92 -8.03
CA PHE A 214 6.02 -9.25 -7.90
C PHE A 214 7.38 -9.24 -7.21
N GLU A 215 8.29 -8.33 -7.58
CA GLU A 215 9.64 -8.27 -7.00
C GLU A 215 9.57 -7.94 -5.50
N PHE A 216 8.65 -7.05 -5.13
CA PHE A 216 8.36 -6.78 -3.73
C PHE A 216 7.76 -8.00 -3.02
N ALA A 217 6.80 -8.68 -3.63
CA ALA A 217 6.15 -9.86 -3.08
C ALA A 217 7.14 -11.02 -2.85
N ARG A 218 8.17 -11.15 -3.70
CA ARG A 218 9.26 -12.11 -3.56
C ARG A 218 10.34 -11.69 -2.54
N GLY A 219 10.27 -10.47 -2.01
CA GLY A 219 11.25 -9.92 -1.09
C GLY A 219 12.58 -9.56 -1.75
N GLU A 220 12.60 -9.37 -3.07
CA GLU A 220 13.80 -9.01 -3.85
C GLU A 220 14.09 -7.51 -3.76
N GLU A 221 13.04 -6.68 -3.85
CA GLU A 221 13.16 -5.23 -3.85
C GLU A 221 12.27 -4.54 -2.80
N ARG A 222 12.64 -3.30 -2.46
CA ARG A 222 11.78 -2.44 -1.64
C ARG A 222 10.70 -1.83 -2.52
N PHE A 223 9.48 -1.78 -1.99
CA PHE A 223 8.37 -1.17 -2.72
C PHE A 223 8.49 0.35 -2.75
N TYR A 224 8.56 0.91 -3.95
CA TYR A 224 8.39 2.33 -4.20
C TYR A 224 7.25 2.51 -5.20
N PHE A 225 6.23 3.25 -4.78
CA PHE A 225 5.15 3.61 -5.69
C PHE A 225 5.58 4.80 -6.54
N GLU A 226 5.95 4.51 -7.77
CA GLU A 226 5.96 5.48 -8.86
C GLU A 226 4.69 5.25 -9.69
N SER A 227 4.10 6.32 -10.23
CA SER A 227 2.95 6.19 -11.13
C SER A 227 3.25 5.21 -12.27
N ILE A 228 2.23 4.54 -12.81
CA ILE A 228 2.40 3.61 -13.94
C ILE A 228 3.16 4.30 -15.07
N SER A 229 4.37 3.80 -15.36
CA SER A 229 5.23 4.35 -16.40
C SER A 229 4.89 3.76 -17.77
N ASP A 230 5.27 4.45 -18.85
CA ASP A 230 5.06 3.94 -20.21
C ASP A 230 5.82 2.64 -20.46
N GLU A 231 6.96 2.44 -19.79
CA GLU A 231 7.73 1.20 -19.87
C GLU A 231 6.97 0.03 -19.25
N MET A 232 6.37 0.23 -18.08
CA MET A 232 5.53 -0.78 -17.43
C MET A 232 4.36 -1.17 -18.33
N LYS A 233 3.72 -0.19 -18.98
CA LYS A 233 2.61 -0.45 -19.92
C LYS A 233 3.07 -1.22 -21.15
N ARG A 234 4.23 -0.90 -21.73
CA ARG A 234 4.78 -1.64 -22.87
C ARG A 234 5.07 -3.09 -22.51
N ASN A 235 5.69 -3.33 -21.36
CA ASN A 235 5.97 -4.69 -20.88
C ASN A 235 4.67 -5.48 -20.64
N ALA A 236 3.70 -4.87 -19.96
CA ALA A 236 2.38 -5.46 -19.74
C ALA A 236 1.66 -5.79 -21.06
N ARG A 237 1.64 -4.87 -22.01
CA ARG A 237 1.06 -5.07 -23.35
C ARG A 237 1.71 -6.25 -24.07
N SER A 238 3.04 -6.34 -24.04
CA SER A 238 3.79 -7.45 -24.63
C SER A 238 3.50 -8.77 -23.93
N ASN A 239 3.29 -8.79 -22.61
CA ASN A 239 2.94 -10.02 -21.89
C ASN A 239 1.54 -10.53 -22.26
N LEU A 240 0.60 -9.61 -22.48
CA LEU A 240 -0.79 -9.92 -22.86
C LEU A 240 -0.94 -10.29 -24.35
N GLY A 241 0.14 -10.29 -25.14
CA GLY A 241 0.08 -10.60 -26.57
C GLY A 241 -0.65 -9.55 -27.44
N ILE A 242 -0.82 -8.32 -26.94
CA ILE A 242 -1.58 -7.26 -27.63
C ILE A 242 -0.63 -6.52 -28.59
N SER A 243 -0.87 -6.60 -29.91
CA SER A 243 -0.04 -5.94 -30.94
C SER A 243 -0.12 -4.40 -30.88
N ASP A 244 0.78 -3.68 -31.56
CA ASP A 244 0.74 -2.20 -31.63
C ASP A 244 -0.39 -1.65 -32.51
N GLU A 245 -1.14 -2.50 -33.20
CA GLU A 245 -2.24 -2.11 -34.09
C GLU A 245 -3.58 -1.85 -33.36
N PHE A 246 -3.60 -2.09 -32.03
CA PHE A 246 -4.73 -1.82 -31.14
C PHE A 246 -4.65 -0.45 -30.45
#